data_AF-A0A2G6MMZ4-F1
#
_entry.id   AF-A0A2G6MMZ4-F1
#
_cell.length_a   1.000
_cell.length_b   1.000
_cell.length_c   1.000
_cell.angle_alpha   90.00
_cell.angle_beta   90.00
_cell.angle_gamma   90.00
#
_symmetry.space_group_name_H-M   'P 1'
#
loop_
_entity.id
_entity.type
_entity.pdbx_description
1 polymer ?
#
loop_
_entity_poly.entity_id
_entity_poly.type
_entity_poly.pdbx_seq_one_letter_code
_entity_poly.pdbx_strand_id
1 'polypeptide(L)'
;MAVPTNKTELIEAIQKNYTKLIEDLETIPPELTEKKEMEGHVKGTQMSVCNLMAYLVGWGNLVLKWHSVFSGGKMPNLPETGFKMDEIMLAHGFVSGKNQKD
;
A
#
# COMPACT_ATOMS: atom_id res chain seq x y z
N MET A 1 0.99 13.79 10.95
CA MET A 1 0.86 12.99 12.20
C MET A 1 2.26 12.67 12.68
N ALA A 2 2.50 12.60 13.99
CA ALA A 2 3.80 12.17 14.51
C ALA A 2 4.06 10.69 14.18
N VAL A 3 5.32 10.33 13.93
CA VAL A 3 5.72 8.93 13.71
C VAL A 3 5.70 8.21 15.07
N PRO A 4 4.99 7.08 15.21
CA PRO A 4 4.98 6.30 16.45
C PRO A 4 6.39 5.87 16.87
N THR A 5 6.68 5.95 18.16
CA THR A 5 8.03 5.66 18.71
C THR A 5 8.11 4.34 19.48
N ASN A 6 6.95 3.74 19.78
CA ASN A 6 6.87 2.46 20.49
C ASN A 6 5.72 1.59 19.95
N LYS A 7 5.69 0.34 20.42
CA LYS A 7 4.72 -0.67 19.97
C LYS A 7 3.27 -0.25 20.20
N THR A 8 2.96 0.33 21.37
CA THR A 8 1.60 0.73 21.72
C THR A 8 1.13 1.86 20.81
N GLU A 9 1.95 2.92 20.68
CA GLU A 9 1.67 4.03 19.77
C GLU A 9 1.50 3.57 18.32
N LEU A 10 2.29 2.59 17.88
CA LEU A 10 2.20 2.06 16.52
C LEU A 10 0.86 1.35 16.28
N ILE A 11 0.45 0.49 17.21
CA ILE A 11 -0.83 -0.24 17.12
C ILE A 11 -2.01 0.76 17.13
N GLU A 12 -1.99 1.72 18.04
CA GLU A 12 -3.04 2.75 18.13
C GLU A 12 -3.12 3.60 16.87
N ALA A 13 -1.97 4.00 16.31
CA ALA A 13 -1.92 4.78 15.07
C ALA A 13 -2.48 3.97 13.88
N ILE A 14 -2.14 2.68 13.77
CA ILE A 14 -2.68 1.79 12.73
C ILE A 14 -4.20 1.70 12.86
N GLN A 15 -4.71 1.38 14.05
CA GLN A 15 -6.16 1.23 14.28
C GLN A 15 -6.91 2.53 13.97
N LYS A 16 -6.43 3.66 14.50
CA LYS A 16 -7.06 4.97 14.29
C LYS A 16 -7.10 5.37 12.82
N ASN A 17 -6.00 5.18 12.09
CA ASN A 17 -5.93 5.55 10.69
C ASN A 17 -6.77 4.61 9.81
N TYR A 18 -6.79 3.32 10.14
CA TYR A 18 -7.62 2.33 9.45
C TYR A 18 -9.11 2.62 9.62
N THR A 19 -9.56 2.92 10.84
CA THR A 19 -10.97 3.26 11.10
C THR A 19 -11.41 4.46 10.26
N LYS A 20 -10.63 5.54 10.25
CA LYS A 20 -10.92 6.72 9.42
C LYS A 20 -10.95 6.40 7.93
N LEU A 21 -10.01 5.60 7.46
CA LEU A 21 -9.96 5.19 6.06
C LEU A 21 -11.23 4.41 5.66
N ILE A 22 -11.67 3.47 6.50
CA ILE A 22 -12.89 2.71 6.23
C ILE A 22 -14.13 3.60 6.27
N GLU A 23 -14.23 4.49 7.27
CA GLU A 23 -15.31 5.47 7.34
C GLU A 23 -15.39 6.32 6.07
N ASP A 24 -14.26 6.80 5.55
CA ASP A 24 -14.20 7.55 4.29
C ASP A 24 -14.62 6.69 3.09
N LEU A 25 -14.14 5.45 2.99
CA LEU A 25 -14.46 4.53 1.88
C LEU A 25 -15.94 4.13 1.85
N GLU A 26 -16.57 3.96 3.00
CA GLU A 26 -18.00 3.63 3.12
C GLU A 26 -18.90 4.73 2.57
N THR A 27 -18.42 5.98 2.49
CA THR A 27 -19.17 7.08 1.88
C THR A 27 -19.20 7.03 0.35
N ILE A 28 -18.37 6.19 -0.28
CA ILE A 28 -18.16 6.17 -1.72
C ILE A 28 -19.04 5.08 -2.36
N PRO A 29 -19.96 5.44 -3.28
CA PRO A 29 -20.72 4.46 -4.05
C PRO A 29 -19.80 3.54 -4.87
N PRO A 30 -20.07 2.22 -4.92
CA PRO A 30 -19.27 1.26 -5.70
C PRO A 30 -19.05 1.67 -7.17
N GLU A 31 -20.09 2.25 -7.78
CA GLU A 31 -20.11 2.77 -9.16
C GLU A 31 -18.99 3.80 -9.45
N LEU A 32 -18.54 4.51 -8.41
CA LEU A 32 -17.52 5.56 -8.52
C LEU A 32 -16.10 5.03 -8.24
N THR A 33 -15.96 3.85 -7.66
CA THR A 33 -14.68 3.35 -7.15
C THR A 33 -13.64 3.09 -8.26
N GLU A 34 -14.08 2.82 -9.48
CA GLU A 34 -13.21 2.63 -10.64
C GLU A 34 -12.90 3.91 -11.43
N LYS A 35 -13.60 5.03 -11.14
CA LYS A 35 -13.38 6.30 -11.86
C LYS A 35 -12.03 6.89 -11.51
N LYS A 36 -11.27 7.29 -12.53
CA LYS A 36 -9.93 7.89 -12.39
C LYS A 36 -10.03 9.40 -12.17
N GLU A 37 -10.61 9.81 -11.05
CA GLU A 37 -10.85 11.23 -10.74
C GLU A 37 -9.89 11.77 -9.67
N MET A 38 -9.15 10.90 -8.98
CA MET A 38 -8.16 11.31 -7.97
C MET A 38 -6.81 11.60 -8.63
N GLU A 39 -6.09 12.62 -8.13
CA GLU A 39 -4.70 12.83 -8.53
C GLU A 39 -3.85 11.61 -8.11
N GLY A 40 -3.08 11.08 -9.05
CA GLY A 40 -2.19 9.95 -8.80
C GLY A 40 -0.89 10.35 -8.11
N HIS A 41 -0.16 9.36 -7.61
CA HIS A 41 1.13 9.60 -6.93
C HIS A 41 2.21 10.22 -7.82
N VAL A 42 2.10 10.07 -9.15
CA VAL A 42 2.94 10.77 -10.11
C VAL A 42 2.20 12.00 -10.61
N LYS A 43 2.84 13.18 -10.55
CA LYS A 43 2.24 14.44 -10.99
C LYS A 43 1.68 14.32 -12.42
N GLY A 44 0.43 14.74 -12.60
CA GLY A 44 -0.27 14.69 -13.88
C GLY A 44 -0.86 13.33 -14.23
N THR A 45 -0.79 12.34 -13.33
CA THR A 45 -1.53 11.08 -13.47
C THR A 45 -2.83 11.13 -12.69
N GLN A 46 -3.77 10.27 -13.05
CA GLN A 46 -5.01 10.06 -12.32
C GLN A 46 -5.13 8.62 -11.88
N MET A 47 -5.76 8.41 -10.73
CA MET A 47 -6.03 7.09 -10.16
C MET A 47 -7.48 6.99 -9.68
N SER A 48 -7.96 5.76 -9.58
CA SER A 48 -9.25 5.45 -8.98
C SER A 48 -9.10 5.07 -7.51
N VAL A 49 -10.22 5.00 -6.80
CA VAL A 49 -10.26 4.47 -5.42
C VAL A 49 -9.77 3.03 -5.40
N CYS A 50 -10.13 2.21 -6.39
CA CYS A 50 -9.60 0.84 -6.54
C CYS A 50 -8.08 0.81 -6.69
N ASN A 51 -7.49 1.73 -7.46
CA ASN A 51 -6.03 1.81 -7.58
C ASN A 51 -5.37 2.15 -6.24
N LEU A 52 -5.94 3.09 -5.48
CA LEU A 52 -5.46 3.43 -4.14
C LEU A 52 -5.57 2.23 -3.19
N MET A 53 -6.68 1.51 -3.21
CA MET A 53 -6.86 0.33 -2.36
C MET A 53 -5.90 -0.80 -2.73
N ALA A 54 -5.70 -1.06 -4.02
CA ALA A 54 -4.71 -2.03 -4.49
C ALA A 54 -3.29 -1.67 -4.03
N TYR A 55 -2.94 -0.37 -4.06
CA TYR A 55 -1.66 0.13 -3.57
C TYR A 55 -1.48 -0.13 -2.07
N LEU A 56 -2.46 0.23 -1.23
CA LEU A 56 -2.40 0.03 0.22
C LEU A 56 -2.34 -1.45 0.60
N VAL A 57 -3.15 -2.29 -0.05
CA VAL A 57 -3.14 -3.76 0.16
C VAL A 57 -1.81 -4.36 -0.28
N GLY A 58 -1.25 -3.90 -1.41
CA GLY A 58 0.07 -4.32 -1.89
C GLY A 58 1.17 -4.10 -0.85
N TRP A 59 1.24 -2.89 -0.27
CA TRP A 59 2.19 -2.57 0.79
C TRP A 59 1.97 -3.39 2.06
N GLY A 60 0.72 -3.55 2.50
CA GLY A 60 0.39 -4.37 3.68
C GLY A 60 0.86 -5.82 3.51
N ASN A 61 0.58 -6.43 2.36
CA ASN A 61 1.02 -7.78 2.03
C ASN A 61 2.55 -7.90 2.00
N LEU A 62 3.24 -6.87 1.52
CA LEU A 62 4.70 -6.86 1.46
C LEU A 62 5.33 -6.85 2.85
N VAL A 63 4.80 -6.03 3.77
CA VAL A 63 5.24 -6.01 5.18
C VAL A 63 5.00 -7.36 5.85
N LEU A 64 3.84 -7.98 5.62
CA LEU A 64 3.52 -9.31 6.15
C LEU A 64 4.44 -10.39 5.60
N LYS A 65 4.76 -10.33 4.29
CA LYS A 65 5.72 -11.23 3.65
C LYS A 65 7.10 -11.11 4.29
N TRP A 66 7.61 -9.89 4.46
CA TRP A 66 8.90 -9.68 5.10
C TRP A 66 8.92 -10.22 6.53
N HIS A 67 7.87 -9.95 7.31
CA HIS A 67 7.74 -10.47 8.67
C HIS A 67 7.76 -12.00 8.71
N SER A 68 7.06 -12.66 7.78
CA SER A 68 7.06 -14.13 7.67
C SER A 68 8.45 -14.68 7.36
N VAL A 69 9.18 -14.07 6.42
CA VAL A 69 10.54 -14.48 6.04
C VAL A 69 11.52 -14.27 7.21
N PHE A 70 11.46 -13.12 7.88
CA PHE A 70 12.27 -12.83 9.07
C PHE A 70 11.98 -13.81 10.20
N SER A 71 10.71 -14.12 10.47
CA SER A 71 10.30 -15.08 11.50
C SER A 71 10.81 -16.50 11.19
N GLY A 72 11.03 -16.82 9.92
CA GLY A 72 11.66 -18.06 9.46
C GLY A 72 13.19 -18.05 9.47
N GLY A 73 13.84 -17.03 10.03
CA GLY A 73 15.29 -16.93 10.14
C GLY A 73 16.02 -16.56 8.84
N LYS A 74 15.30 -16.07 7.84
CA LYS A 74 15.86 -15.64 6.55
C LYS A 74 15.80 -14.12 6.43
N MET A 75 16.65 -13.56 5.58
CA MET A 75 16.61 -12.14 5.24
C MET A 75 15.73 -11.94 3.98
N PRO A 76 14.64 -11.17 4.03
CA PRO A 76 13.84 -10.88 2.84
C PRO A 76 14.57 -9.92 1.89
N ASN A 77 14.27 -10.05 0.60
CA ASN A 77 14.64 -9.06 -0.40
C ASN A 77 13.73 -7.84 -0.24
N LEU A 78 14.32 -6.69 0.09
CA LEU A 78 13.61 -5.43 0.24
C LEU A 78 13.79 -4.57 -1.01
N PRO A 79 12.73 -3.91 -1.53
CA PRO A 79 11.32 -4.10 -1.16
C PRO A 79 10.75 -5.42 -1.67
N GLU A 80 11.16 -5.84 -2.86
CA GLU A 80 10.78 -7.08 -3.50
C GLU A 80 11.89 -7.47 -4.49
N THR A 81 11.96 -8.75 -4.86
CA THR A 81 12.97 -9.22 -5.81
C THR A 81 12.83 -8.47 -7.14
N GLY A 82 13.89 -7.77 -7.57
CA GLY A 82 13.92 -7.02 -8.83
C GLY A 82 13.38 -5.58 -8.76
N PHE A 83 12.93 -5.12 -7.59
CA PHE A 83 12.41 -3.76 -7.41
C PHE A 83 13.37 -2.88 -6.58
N LYS A 84 13.42 -1.58 -6.89
CA LYS A 84 14.12 -0.58 -6.07
C LYS A 84 13.16 0.01 -5.03
N MET A 85 13.71 0.46 -3.90
CA MET A 85 13.00 1.16 -2.81
C MET A 85 12.49 2.56 -3.22
N ASP A 86 12.10 2.77 -4.47
CA ASP A 86 11.41 3.99 -4.88
C ASP A 86 9.90 3.73 -4.81
N GLU A 87 9.23 4.46 -3.91
CA GLU A 87 7.81 4.29 -3.54
C GLU A 87 6.86 4.22 -4.75
N ILE A 88 7.22 4.91 -5.84
CA ILE A 88 6.44 5.00 -7.09
C ILE A 88 6.55 3.72 -7.95
N MET A 89 7.71 3.06 -7.99
CA MET A 89 7.89 1.87 -8.85
C MET A 89 7.12 0.66 -8.35
N LEU A 90 7.07 0.47 -7.03
CA LEU A 90 6.28 -0.63 -6.43
C LEU A 90 4.79 -0.45 -6.71
N ALA A 91 4.29 0.78 -6.62
CA ALA A 91 2.89 1.12 -6.89
C ALA A 91 2.45 0.69 -8.29
N HIS A 92 3.26 1.04 -9.31
CA HIS A 92 2.98 0.67 -10.70
C HIS A 92 3.04 -0.85 -10.92
N GLY A 93 3.89 -1.58 -10.19
CA GLY A 93 3.92 -3.04 -10.22
C GLY A 93 2.60 -3.67 -9.77
N PHE A 94 2.03 -3.18 -8.65
CA PHE A 94 0.75 -3.67 -8.12
C PHE A 94 -0.44 -3.31 -9.01
N VAL A 95 -0.50 -2.07 -9.53
CA VAL A 95 -1.59 -1.62 -10.41
C VAL A 95 -1.55 -2.30 -11.78
N SER A 96 -0.35 -2.62 -12.29
CA SER A 96 -0.21 -3.21 -13.63
C SER A 96 -0.26 -4.73 -13.66
N GLY A 97 -0.27 -5.43 -12.52
CA GLY A 97 -0.24 -6.90 -12.46
C GLY A 97 0.96 -7.54 -13.16
N LYS A 98 2.03 -6.77 -13.42
CA LYS A 98 3.18 -7.24 -14.18
C LYS A 98 4.18 -7.92 -13.26
N ASN A 99 4.14 -9.26 -13.27
CA ASN A 99 5.30 -10.08 -12.98
C ASN A 99 6.38 -9.77 -14.02
N GLN A 100 7.33 -8.91 -13.69
CA GLN A 100 8.49 -8.71 -14.55
C GLN A 100 9.55 -9.75 -14.20
N LYS A 101 9.45 -10.90 -14.87
CA LYS A 101 10.65 -11.64 -15.28
C LYS A 101 11.34 -10.78 -16.33
N ASP A 102 12.50 -10.25 -15.98
CA ASP A 102 13.78 -10.46 -16.69
C ASP A 102 14.92 -9.87 -15.85
#